data_AF-A0A2E8WZQ8-F1
#
_entry.id   AF-A0A2E8WZQ8-F1
#
_cell.length_a   1.000
_cell.length_b   1.000
_cell.length_c   1.000
_cell.angle_alpha   90.00
_cell.angle_beta   90.00
_cell.angle_gamma   90.00
#
_symmetry.space_group_name_H-M   'P 1'
#
loop_
_entity.id
_entity.type
_entity.pdbx_description
1 polymer ?
#
loop_
_entity_poly.entity_id
_entity_poly.type
_entity_poly.pdbx_seq_one_letter_code
_entity_poly.pdbx_strand_id
1 'polypeptide(L)'
;MKPVWTLGAGLVLAFLASCAPETSDRISLADLGASWQVGVEGRAPVDAHVPGFVLQDLVRTGQLPDPYTGTHERDVQWVEDSTWTYTASFVCPRGWSAFDSAALEFQGLNVFAAVEVNDLPVLNADNAHRTWTTAPFQLLDSNRLRVTFIPT
;
A
#
# COMPACT_ATOMS: atom_id res chain seq x y z
N MET A 1 -27.31 -27.56 -70.22
CA MET A 1 -27.04 -26.11 -70.06
C MET A 1 -27.06 -25.78 -68.56
N LYS A 2 -26.02 -25.12 -68.03
CA LYS A 2 -26.03 -24.42 -66.72
C LYS A 2 -26.51 -22.96 -66.94
N PRO A 3 -27.06 -22.28 -65.93
CA PRO A 3 -26.25 -21.48 -64.97
C PRO A 3 -26.63 -21.83 -63.51
N VAL A 4 -25.73 -22.05 -62.55
CA VAL A 4 -24.83 -21.13 -61.80
C VAL A 4 -25.49 -19.82 -61.36
N TRP A 5 -25.81 -19.75 -60.06
CA TRP A 5 -25.66 -18.54 -59.26
C TRP A 5 -25.06 -18.92 -57.91
N THR A 6 -23.92 -18.31 -57.59
CA THR A 6 -23.22 -18.39 -56.32
C THR A 6 -23.42 -17.05 -55.63
N LEU A 7 -23.71 -17.04 -54.34
CA LEU A 7 -23.51 -15.89 -53.46
C LEU A 7 -23.05 -16.45 -52.12
N GLY A 8 -21.74 -16.38 -51.90
CA GLY A 8 -21.14 -16.66 -50.61
C GLY A 8 -21.14 -15.42 -49.72
N ALA A 9 -21.14 -15.64 -48.42
CA ALA A 9 -20.32 -14.89 -47.48
C ALA A 9 -20.16 -15.80 -46.26
N GLY A 10 -18.95 -16.34 -46.12
CA GLY A 10 -18.57 -17.06 -44.92
C GLY A 10 -18.66 -16.16 -43.70
N LEU A 11 -19.00 -16.75 -42.57
CA LEU A 11 -18.60 -16.22 -41.27
C LEU A 11 -18.15 -17.42 -40.46
N VAL A 12 -16.88 -17.79 -40.65
CA VAL A 12 -16.15 -18.48 -39.58
C VAL A 12 -16.11 -17.46 -38.45
N LEU A 13 -16.88 -17.72 -37.39
CA LEU A 13 -16.74 -16.99 -36.14
C LEU A 13 -15.35 -17.37 -35.59
N ALA A 14 -14.34 -16.62 -35.99
CA ALA A 14 -13.08 -16.60 -35.30
C ALA A 14 -13.39 -16.05 -33.90
N PHE A 15 -13.44 -16.94 -32.91
CA PHE A 15 -13.23 -16.55 -31.53
C PHE A 15 -11.86 -15.89 -31.49
N LEU A 16 -11.84 -14.56 -31.55
CA LEU A 16 -10.69 -13.79 -31.14
C LEU A 16 -10.54 -14.08 -29.65
N ALA A 17 -9.76 -15.11 -29.33
CA ALA A 17 -9.09 -15.20 -28.05
C ALA A 17 -8.25 -13.93 -27.95
N SER A 18 -8.82 -12.92 -27.29
CA SER A 18 -8.10 -11.71 -26.92
C SER A 18 -7.05 -12.17 -25.92
N CYS A 19 -5.87 -12.51 -26.42
CA CYS A 19 -4.64 -12.49 -25.64
C CYS A 19 -4.30 -11.02 -25.35
N ALA A 20 -5.16 -10.34 -24.60
CA ALA A 20 -4.68 -9.23 -23.81
C ALA A 20 -3.81 -9.86 -22.71
N PRO A 21 -2.57 -9.42 -22.52
CA PRO A 21 -1.85 -9.78 -21.31
C PRO A 21 -2.74 -9.40 -20.12
N GLU A 22 -2.79 -10.24 -19.09
CA GLU A 22 -3.43 -9.84 -17.83
C GLU A 22 -2.67 -8.64 -17.28
N THR A 23 -3.18 -7.44 -17.54
CA THR A 23 -2.72 -6.23 -16.87
C THR A 23 -3.02 -6.46 -15.40
N SER A 24 -1.98 -6.63 -14.59
CA SER A 24 -2.18 -6.64 -13.15
C SER A 24 -2.71 -5.26 -12.77
N ASP A 25 -3.95 -5.19 -12.31
CA ASP A 25 -4.57 -3.95 -11.79
C ASP A 25 -3.93 -3.49 -10.47
N ARG A 26 -2.81 -4.08 -10.08
CA ARG A 26 -2.13 -3.89 -8.79
C ARG A 26 -0.71 -3.43 -9.04
N ILE A 27 -0.39 -2.24 -8.54
CA ILE A 27 0.95 -1.67 -8.62
C ILE A 27 1.45 -1.52 -7.19
N SER A 28 2.67 -1.96 -6.91
CA SER A 28 3.23 -1.81 -5.56
C SER A 28 3.54 -0.34 -5.29
N LEU A 29 3.36 0.10 -4.04
CA LEU A 29 3.74 1.47 -3.67
C LEU A 29 5.24 1.73 -3.86
N ALA A 30 6.08 0.69 -3.77
CA ALA A 30 7.51 0.80 -4.05
C ALA A 30 7.78 1.16 -5.52
N ASP A 31 7.05 0.57 -6.46
CA ASP A 31 7.15 0.91 -7.89
C ASP A 31 6.62 2.32 -8.19
N LEU A 32 5.78 2.87 -7.31
CA LEU A 32 5.31 4.26 -7.33
C LEU A 32 6.23 5.20 -6.54
N GLY A 33 7.44 4.76 -6.19
CA GLY A 33 8.47 5.58 -5.55
C GLY A 33 8.23 5.84 -4.06
N ALA A 34 7.43 5.02 -3.38
CA ALA A 34 7.15 5.21 -1.97
C ALA A 34 8.41 5.09 -1.09
N SER A 35 8.72 6.18 -0.40
CA SER A 35 9.71 6.23 0.69
C SER A 35 8.99 6.39 2.03
N TRP A 36 9.36 5.58 3.01
CA TRP A 36 8.66 5.53 4.29
C TRP A 36 9.46 6.17 5.41
N GLN A 37 8.74 6.86 6.29
CA GLN A 37 9.23 7.32 7.58
C GLN A 37 8.27 6.90 8.67
N VAL A 38 8.79 6.70 9.88
CA VAL A 38 8.00 6.40 11.08
C VAL A 38 8.34 7.40 12.18
N GLY A 39 7.32 7.90 12.86
CA GLY A 39 7.46 8.90 13.90
C GLY A 39 6.52 8.69 15.08
N VAL A 40 6.91 9.29 16.19
CA VAL A 40 6.16 9.39 17.45
C VAL A 40 6.18 10.85 17.89
N GLU A 41 5.14 11.27 18.60
CA GLU A 41 5.05 12.64 19.11
C GLU A 41 6.29 13.03 19.93
N GLY A 42 6.75 14.28 19.75
CA GLY A 42 7.90 14.82 20.47
C GLY A 42 9.27 14.36 19.98
N ARG A 43 9.34 13.56 18.90
CA ARG A 43 10.61 13.11 18.30
C ARG A 43 10.63 13.36 16.79
N ALA A 44 11.84 13.53 16.24
CA ALA A 44 12.02 13.55 14.80
C ALA A 44 11.72 12.16 14.22
N PRO A 45 11.02 12.08 13.07
CA PRO A 45 10.78 10.80 12.42
C PRO A 45 12.08 10.21 11.88
N VAL A 46 12.11 8.89 11.73
CA VAL A 46 13.23 8.16 11.14
C VAL A 46 12.80 7.45 9.87
N ASP A 47 13.75 7.15 8.99
CA ASP A 47 13.49 6.30 7.82
C ASP A 47 12.96 4.94 8.26
N ALA A 48 12.03 4.39 7.50
CA ALA A 48 11.35 3.14 7.82
C ALA A 48 11.36 2.15 6.65
N HIS A 49 11.36 0.86 6.96
CA HIS A 49 11.20 -0.20 5.97
C HIS A 49 9.78 -0.77 6.04
N VAL A 50 9.14 -0.89 4.88
CA VAL A 50 7.82 -1.53 4.74
C VAL A 50 7.92 -2.63 3.68
N PRO A 51 7.58 -3.89 4.00
CA PRO A 51 7.09 -4.37 5.31
C PRO A 51 8.15 -4.36 6.42
N GLY A 52 7.73 -4.14 7.68
CA GLY A 52 8.61 -4.02 8.85
C GLY A 52 7.85 -3.71 10.14
N PHE A 53 8.56 -3.38 11.22
CA PHE A 53 8.00 -2.96 12.51
C PHE A 53 8.86 -1.87 13.17
N VAL A 54 8.21 -1.02 13.98
CA VAL A 54 8.79 0.20 14.56
C VAL A 54 10.11 -0.05 15.27
N LEU A 55 10.16 -1.04 16.15
CA LEU A 55 11.34 -1.32 16.97
C LEU A 55 12.58 -1.61 16.10
N GLN A 56 12.40 -2.34 14.98
CA GLN A 56 13.49 -2.61 14.03
C GLN A 56 14.01 -1.34 13.37
N ASP A 57 13.12 -0.42 12.98
CA ASP A 57 13.52 0.84 12.35
C ASP A 57 14.24 1.77 13.32
N LEU A 58 13.81 1.82 14.57
CA LEU A 58 14.48 2.59 15.62
C LEU A 58 15.87 2.03 15.94
N VAL A 59 16.02 0.71 16.01
CA VAL A 59 17.33 0.07 16.22
C VAL A 59 18.25 0.31 15.01
N ARG A 60 17.75 0.09 13.79
CA ARG A 60 18.52 0.29 12.55
C ARG A 60 19.01 1.73 12.39
N THR A 61 18.20 2.70 12.81
CA THR A 61 18.53 4.13 12.74
C THR A 61 19.30 4.64 13.97
N GLY A 62 19.64 3.75 14.92
CA GLY A 62 20.45 4.05 16.09
C GLY A 62 19.72 4.80 17.20
N GLN A 63 18.39 4.86 17.16
CA GLN A 63 17.58 5.52 18.18
C GLN A 63 17.34 4.65 19.42
N LEU A 64 17.46 3.34 19.28
CA LEU A 64 17.34 2.39 20.37
C LEU A 64 18.47 1.35 20.32
N PRO A 65 18.87 0.81 21.49
CA PRO A 65 19.78 -0.32 21.54
C PRO A 65 19.11 -1.59 21.02
N ASP A 66 19.92 -2.58 20.61
CA ASP A 66 19.41 -3.91 20.25
C ASP A 66 18.73 -4.56 21.48
N PRO A 67 17.40 -4.84 21.42
CA PRO A 67 16.65 -5.39 22.54
C PRO A 67 17.11 -6.80 22.94
N TYR A 68 17.77 -7.54 22.05
CA TYR A 68 18.28 -8.89 22.33
C TYR A 68 19.65 -8.89 23.02
N THR A 69 20.23 -7.71 23.28
CA THR A 69 21.51 -7.59 23.97
C THR A 69 21.30 -7.25 25.44
N GLY A 70 21.87 -8.06 26.33
CA GLY A 70 21.93 -7.78 27.77
C GLY A 70 20.54 -7.62 28.39
N THR A 71 20.24 -6.43 28.89
CA THR A 71 18.96 -6.10 29.54
C THR A 71 18.19 -4.99 28.83
N HIS A 72 18.52 -4.71 27.57
CA HIS A 72 17.92 -3.62 26.80
C HIS A 72 16.43 -3.79 26.50
N GLU A 73 15.87 -4.99 26.67
CA GLU A 73 14.41 -5.21 26.63
C GLU A 73 13.65 -4.19 27.49
N ARG A 74 14.20 -3.83 28.67
CA ARG A 74 13.62 -2.84 29.58
C ARG A 74 13.69 -1.41 29.04
N ASP A 75 14.70 -1.11 28.23
CA ASP A 75 14.95 0.23 27.69
C ASP A 75 14.04 0.55 26.49
N VAL A 76 13.41 -0.47 25.89
CA VAL A 76 12.56 -0.33 24.70
C VAL A 76 11.06 -0.44 24.97
N GLN A 77 10.64 -0.70 26.22
CA GLN A 77 9.22 -0.92 26.59
C GLN A 77 8.32 0.24 26.15
N TRP A 78 8.79 1.48 26.30
CA TRP A 78 8.01 2.68 25.93
C TRP A 78 7.53 2.69 24.47
N VAL A 79 8.16 1.91 23.58
CA VAL A 79 7.78 1.80 22.17
C VAL A 79 6.38 1.19 22.04
N GLU A 80 6.02 0.22 22.87
CA GLU A 80 4.71 -0.45 22.78
C GLU A 80 3.56 0.43 23.29
N ASP A 81 3.84 1.29 24.25
CA ASP A 81 2.88 2.23 24.85
C ASP A 81 2.68 3.51 24.03
N SER A 82 3.36 3.61 22.89
CA SER A 82 3.39 4.83 22.07
C SER A 82 2.51 4.72 20.82
N THR A 83 1.89 5.83 20.45
CA THR A 83 1.24 5.98 19.14
C THR A 83 2.29 6.23 18.07
N TRP A 84 2.29 5.40 17.02
CA TRP A 84 3.25 5.48 15.92
C TRP A 84 2.57 5.83 14.61
N THR A 85 3.18 6.73 13.85
CA THR A 85 2.68 7.13 12.53
C THR A 85 3.70 6.81 11.46
N TYR A 86 3.35 5.88 10.58
CA TYR A 86 4.05 5.67 9.31
C TYR A 86 3.54 6.68 8.28
N THR A 87 4.44 7.32 7.56
CA THR A 87 4.14 8.23 6.45
C THR A 87 4.89 7.79 5.19
N ALA A 88 4.22 7.83 4.04
CA ALA A 88 4.87 7.73 2.74
C ALA A 88 4.30 8.74 1.76
N SER A 89 5.08 9.07 0.73
CA SER A 89 4.59 9.77 -0.46
C SER A 89 4.78 8.89 -1.69
N PHE A 90 3.81 8.86 -2.60
CA PHE A 90 3.87 8.06 -3.82
C PHE A 90 3.21 8.81 -4.99
N VAL A 91 3.67 8.53 -6.22
CA VAL A 91 3.17 9.22 -7.41
C VAL A 91 1.97 8.50 -8.03
N CYS A 92 1.17 9.24 -8.80
CA CYS A 92 0.15 8.63 -9.66
C CYS A 92 0.81 7.69 -10.70
N PRO A 93 0.29 6.48 -10.93
CA PRO A 93 0.81 5.59 -11.96
C PRO A 93 0.78 6.22 -13.36
N ARG A 94 1.76 5.87 -14.21
CA ARG A 94 1.77 6.36 -15.61
C ARG A 94 0.55 5.83 -16.37
N GLY A 95 -0.11 6.72 -17.11
CA GLY A 95 -1.30 6.40 -17.90
C GLY A 95 -2.61 6.49 -17.10
N TRP A 96 -2.54 6.72 -15.79
CA TRP A 96 -3.68 7.05 -14.95
C TRP A 96 -3.88 8.57 -14.94
N SER A 97 -5.11 9.01 -14.77
CA SER A 97 -5.51 10.40 -14.68
C SER A 97 -5.78 10.81 -13.23
N ALA A 98 -5.68 12.10 -12.91
CA ALA A 98 -6.05 12.65 -11.60
C ALA A 98 -7.55 12.54 -11.26
N PHE A 99 -8.36 11.98 -12.17
CA PHE A 99 -9.78 11.68 -11.94
C PHE A 99 -10.02 10.18 -11.65
N ASP A 100 -8.98 9.36 -11.79
CA ASP A 100 -9.08 7.94 -11.50
C ASP A 100 -9.09 7.75 -9.97
N SER A 101 -9.94 6.83 -9.52
CA SER A 101 -9.94 6.40 -8.13
C SER A 101 -9.10 5.14 -7.96
N ALA A 102 -8.47 5.03 -6.79
CA ALA A 102 -7.71 3.85 -6.39
C ALA A 102 -8.14 3.38 -5.01
N ALA A 103 -7.86 2.12 -4.70
CA ALA A 103 -7.93 1.58 -3.36
C ALA A 103 -6.56 0.97 -3.01
N LEU A 104 -6.15 1.08 -1.75
CA LEU A 104 -4.96 0.38 -1.26
C LEU A 104 -5.36 -0.95 -0.65
N GLU A 105 -4.54 -1.97 -0.87
CA GLU A 105 -4.63 -3.23 -0.15
C GLU A 105 -3.42 -3.40 0.76
N PHE A 106 -3.68 -3.59 2.04
CA PHE A 106 -2.69 -3.96 3.04
C PHE A 106 -2.81 -5.45 3.34
N GLN A 107 -1.73 -6.20 3.15
CA GLN A 107 -1.73 -7.63 3.47
C GLN A 107 -1.79 -7.91 4.98
N GLY A 108 -1.44 -6.92 5.81
CA GLY A 108 -1.60 -6.94 7.26
C GLY A 108 -1.29 -5.58 7.89
N LEU A 109 -1.98 -5.26 8.98
CA LEU A 109 -1.78 -4.07 9.82
C LEU A 109 -1.86 -4.51 11.29
N ASN A 110 -0.80 -4.31 12.07
CA ASN A 110 -0.69 -4.88 13.42
C ASN A 110 -0.79 -3.82 14.54
N VAL A 111 -1.86 -3.75 15.35
CA VAL A 111 -3.21 -4.32 15.12
C VAL A 111 -4.18 -3.19 14.77
N PHE A 112 -4.31 -2.22 15.67
CA PHE A 112 -5.26 -1.11 15.53
C PHE A 112 -4.61 0.01 14.74
N ALA A 113 -5.14 0.29 13.55
CA ALA A 113 -4.57 1.29 12.65
C ALA A 113 -5.65 2.15 11.99
N ALA A 114 -5.42 3.46 11.98
CA ALA A 114 -6.16 4.41 11.15
C ALA A 114 -5.33 4.75 9.91
N VAL A 115 -5.95 4.71 8.73
CA VAL A 115 -5.29 5.00 7.45
C VAL A 115 -5.92 6.21 6.79
N GLU A 116 -5.07 7.15 6.39
CA GLU A 116 -5.45 8.35 5.68
C GLU A 116 -4.65 8.50 4.38
N VAL A 117 -5.32 8.92 3.31
CA VAL A 117 -4.67 9.31 2.04
C VAL A 117 -5.05 10.75 1.74
N ASN A 118 -4.05 11.60 1.50
CA ASN A 118 -4.24 13.03 1.25
C ASN A 118 -5.10 13.71 2.34
N ASP A 119 -4.81 13.35 3.60
CA ASP A 119 -5.51 13.82 4.80
C ASP A 119 -7.02 13.47 4.86
N LEU A 120 -7.45 12.48 4.06
CA LEU A 120 -8.79 11.90 4.12
C LEU A 120 -8.74 10.50 4.74
N PRO A 121 -9.58 10.18 5.73
CA PRO A 121 -9.65 8.84 6.31
C PRO A 121 -10.26 7.86 5.32
N VAL A 122 -9.59 6.72 5.09
CA VAL A 122 -10.01 5.72 4.09
C VAL A 122 -10.14 4.30 4.64
N LEU A 123 -9.61 4.02 5.84
CA LEU A 123 -9.71 2.71 6.49
C LEU A 123 -9.42 2.81 7.99
N ASN A 124 -10.15 2.02 8.80
CA ASN A 124 -9.76 1.65 10.16
C ASN A 124 -9.59 0.13 10.21
N ALA A 125 -8.43 -0.33 10.65
CA ALA A 125 -8.10 -1.75 10.83
C ALA A 125 -8.05 -2.10 12.31
N ASP A 126 -8.54 -3.29 12.66
CA ASP A 126 -8.66 -3.79 14.03
C ASP A 126 -8.20 -5.26 14.18
N ASN A 127 -7.50 -5.80 13.18
CA ASN A 127 -7.10 -7.20 13.14
C ASN A 127 -5.84 -7.42 12.29
N ALA A 128 -4.79 -7.96 12.92
CA ALA A 128 -3.49 -8.20 12.31
C ALA A 128 -3.46 -9.39 11.33
N HIS A 129 -4.46 -10.25 11.35
CA HIS A 129 -4.51 -11.48 10.56
C HIS A 129 -5.38 -11.35 9.31
N ARG A 130 -5.74 -10.13 8.92
CA ARG A 130 -6.60 -9.85 7.77
C ARG A 130 -5.88 -9.01 6.74
N THR A 131 -6.22 -9.26 5.48
CA THR A 131 -6.02 -8.31 4.39
C THR A 131 -7.08 -7.22 4.50
N TRP A 132 -6.65 -5.97 4.31
CA TRP A 132 -7.50 -4.80 4.39
C TRP A 132 -7.48 -4.05 3.06
N THR A 133 -8.65 -3.68 2.56
CA THR A 133 -8.80 -2.81 1.38
C THR A 133 -9.43 -1.50 1.82
N THR A 134 -8.87 -0.37 1.40
CA THR A 134 -9.43 0.95 1.73
C THR A 134 -10.71 1.22 0.97
N ALA A 135 -11.51 2.18 1.47
CA ALA A 135 -12.45 2.86 0.59
C ALA A 135 -11.69 3.47 -0.61
N PRO A 136 -12.30 3.54 -1.81
CA PRO A 136 -11.69 4.21 -2.94
C PRO A 136 -11.45 5.70 -2.66
N PHE A 137 -10.31 6.22 -3.09
CA PHE A 137 -9.94 7.63 -2.98
C PHE A 137 -9.44 8.16 -4.33
N GLN A 138 -9.49 9.48 -4.50
CA GLN A 138 -9.00 10.16 -5.70
C GLN A 138 -7.47 10.26 -5.67
N LEU A 139 -6.83 9.96 -6.79
CA LEU A 139 -5.39 10.14 -6.95
C LEU A 139 -5.06 11.57 -7.36
N LEU A 140 -4.01 12.10 -6.73
CA LEU A 140 -3.32 13.32 -7.14
C LEU A 140 -2.01 12.97 -7.84
N ASP A 141 -1.35 13.94 -8.47
CA ASP A 141 -0.02 13.74 -9.07
C ASP A 141 1.00 13.18 -8.05
N SER A 142 0.91 13.67 -6.81
CA SER A 142 1.64 13.17 -5.65
C SER A 142 0.67 12.96 -4.49
N ASN A 143 0.74 11.80 -3.85
CA ASN A 143 -0.16 11.39 -2.79
C ASN A 143 0.60 11.17 -1.49
N ARG A 144 -0.03 11.52 -0.36
CA ARG A 144 0.52 11.28 0.97
C ARG A 144 -0.30 10.22 1.68
N LEU A 145 0.35 9.15 2.12
CA LEU A 145 -0.24 8.09 2.93
C LEU A 145 0.19 8.26 4.39
N ARG A 146 -0.75 8.18 5.32
CA ARG A 146 -0.52 8.11 6.75
C ARG A 146 -1.16 6.85 7.31
N VAL A 147 -0.41 6.07 8.08
CA VAL A 147 -0.91 4.91 8.83
C VAL A 147 -0.53 5.09 10.29
N THR A 148 -1.54 5.31 11.13
CA THR A 148 -1.36 5.59 12.56
C THR A 148 -1.76 4.36 13.36
N PHE A 149 -0.80 3.77 14.08
CA PHE A 149 -0.99 2.66 14.98
C PHE A 149 -1.19 3.17 16.41
N ILE A 150 -2.24 2.66 17.06
CA ILE A 150 -2.68 3.10 18.39
C ILE A 150 -2.38 1.98 19.40
N PRO A 151 -1.69 2.27 20.53
CA PRO A 151 -1.43 1.29 21.57
C PRO A 151 -2.73 0.88 22.29
N THR A 152 -2.72 -0.30 22.90
CA THR A 152 -3.85 -0.86 23.67
C THR A 152 -3.58 -0.96 25.14
#